data_AF-A0A7V6GKA7-F1
#
_entry.id   AF-A0A7V6GKA7-F1
#
_cell.length_a   1.000
_cell.length_b   1.000
_cell.length_c   1.000
_cell.angle_alpha   90.00
_cell.angle_beta   90.00
_cell.angle_gamma   90.00
#
_symmetry.space_group_name_H-M   'P 1'
#
loop_
_entity.id
_entity.type
_entity.pdbx_description
1 polymer ?
#
loop_
_entity_poly.entity_id
_entity_poly.type
_entity_poly.pdbx_seq_one_letter_code
_entity_poly.pdbx_strand_id
1 'polypeptide(L)'
;MKIPEKIKNKKLYFRLMLLAVSAIAIMLLATSCTKTLFLPGVSLGYFIWEDDSGKINISWSSDRKKINFTGSLSTDGVFDNIEKSAFEENDKIIISEKALTFDCILNEDDFTDGISFDCRDYSYIEISLKIDGNADLNRINIGKFLNSPGKDNFRIGPGYFKDLKTVPWFRNHPFVEFFKKLYSNKYLTFFYIFLLGVVLIEILRITKFRPVKRKGLSIFISYIVLLIIDFGFLVFLWYVNGY
;
A
#
# COMPACT_ATOMS: atom_id res chain seq x y z
N MET A 1 27.58 35.40 -28.45
CA MET A 1 28.22 34.82 -27.26
C MET A 1 27.69 33.40 -27.05
N LYS A 2 28.40 32.37 -27.54
CA LYS A 2 27.97 30.97 -27.43
C LYS A 2 28.33 30.46 -26.03
N ILE A 3 27.32 30.15 -25.21
CA ILE A 3 27.53 29.49 -23.91
C ILE A 3 28.22 28.15 -24.18
N PRO A 4 29.37 27.84 -23.54
CA PRO A 4 30.10 26.62 -23.80
C PRO A 4 29.25 25.40 -23.45
N GLU A 5 29.17 24.46 -24.39
CA GLU A 5 28.33 23.25 -24.38
C GLU A 5 28.54 22.39 -23.12
N LYS A 6 29.73 22.46 -22.51
CA LYS A 6 30.07 21.86 -21.20
C LYS A 6 29.20 22.33 -20.03
N ILE A 7 28.75 23.59 -20.02
CA ILE A 7 27.92 24.14 -18.93
C ILE A 7 26.47 23.66 -19.05
N LYS A 8 25.98 23.43 -20.27
CA LYS A 8 24.64 22.88 -20.54
C LYS A 8 24.47 21.47 -19.96
N ASN A 9 25.52 20.63 -20.06
CA ASN A 9 25.48 19.26 -19.56
C ASN A 9 25.53 19.17 -18.02
N LYS A 10 26.29 20.03 -17.32
CA LYS A 10 26.25 20.09 -15.84
C LYS A 10 24.84 20.39 -15.30
N LYS A 11 24.12 21.31 -15.97
CA LYS A 11 22.74 21.68 -15.60
C LYS A 11 21.74 20.52 -15.84
N LEU A 12 21.97 19.71 -16.88
CA LEU A 12 21.20 18.51 -17.17
C LEU A 12 21.45 17.39 -16.13
N TYR A 13 22.70 17.19 -15.69
CA TYR A 13 23.04 16.20 -14.66
C TYR A 13 22.43 16.54 -13.29
N PHE A 14 22.46 17.81 -12.89
CA PHE A 14 21.81 18.25 -11.66
C PHE A 14 20.29 18.01 -11.72
N ARG A 15 19.65 18.28 -12.87
CA ARG A 15 18.21 18.01 -13.07
C ARG A 15 17.85 16.53 -12.99
N LEU A 16 18.66 15.64 -13.56
CA LEU A 16 18.41 14.19 -13.50
C LEU A 16 18.62 13.62 -12.09
N MET A 17 19.62 14.09 -11.34
CA MET A 17 19.81 13.69 -9.95
C MET A 17 18.64 14.18 -9.08
N LEU A 18 18.20 15.43 -9.29
CA LEU A 18 17.04 15.99 -8.60
C LEU A 18 15.77 15.19 -8.94
N LEU A 19 15.60 14.78 -10.20
CA LEU A 19 14.50 13.91 -10.64
C LEU A 19 14.53 12.52 -9.99
N ALA A 20 15.72 11.92 -9.83
CA ALA A 20 15.87 10.62 -9.18
C ALA A 20 15.60 10.69 -7.67
N VAL A 21 16.11 11.72 -6.99
CA VAL A 21 15.82 11.98 -5.57
C VAL A 21 14.34 12.31 -5.39
N SER A 22 13.74 13.09 -6.28
CA SER A 22 12.30 13.34 -6.24
C SER A 22 11.48 12.09 -6.56
N ALA A 23 11.93 11.20 -7.44
CA ALA A 23 11.24 9.93 -7.71
C ALA A 23 11.31 8.98 -6.52
N ILE A 24 12.44 8.95 -5.79
CA ILE A 24 12.57 8.21 -4.53
C ILE A 24 11.70 8.84 -3.44
N ALA A 25 11.67 10.18 -3.33
CA ALA A 25 10.78 10.89 -2.41
C ALA A 25 9.30 10.66 -2.77
N ILE A 26 8.94 10.70 -4.06
CA ILE A 26 7.59 10.38 -4.55
C ILE A 26 7.26 8.92 -4.31
N MET A 27 8.19 7.98 -4.45
CA MET A 27 7.96 6.57 -4.07
C MET A 27 7.77 6.42 -2.56
N LEU A 28 8.56 7.12 -1.73
CA LEU A 28 8.40 7.15 -0.27
C LEU A 28 7.10 7.85 0.17
N LEU A 29 6.60 8.80 -0.61
CA LEU A 29 5.30 9.46 -0.40
C LEU A 29 4.15 8.62 -0.97
N ALA A 30 4.34 7.90 -2.08
CA ALA A 30 3.36 7.02 -2.69
C ALA A 30 3.17 5.73 -1.89
N THR A 31 4.15 5.32 -1.07
CA THR A 31 3.98 4.25 -0.08
C THR A 31 3.20 4.68 1.16
N SER A 32 2.84 5.97 1.30
CA SER A 32 1.81 6.44 2.24
C SER A 32 0.41 6.14 1.71
N CYS A 33 0.15 4.86 1.39
CA CYS A 33 -1.17 4.38 1.00
C CYS A 33 -2.06 4.35 2.25
N THR A 34 -2.58 5.52 2.61
CA THR A 34 -3.38 5.79 3.81
C THR A 34 -4.87 5.53 3.59
N LYS A 35 -5.25 5.13 2.36
CA LYS A 35 -6.60 4.77 1.95
C LYS A 35 -6.61 3.35 1.38
N THR A 36 -7.74 2.66 1.46
CA THR A 36 -7.99 1.44 0.68
C THR A 36 -7.83 1.77 -0.79
N LEU A 37 -6.91 1.09 -1.47
CA LEU A 37 -6.76 1.20 -2.92
C LEU A 37 -7.83 0.31 -3.55
N PHE A 38 -8.99 0.90 -3.83
CA PHE A 38 -10.07 0.23 -4.56
C PHE A 38 -9.90 0.50 -6.06
N LEU A 39 -9.56 -0.52 -6.84
CA LEU A 39 -9.61 -0.46 -8.30
C LEU A 39 -10.68 -1.45 -8.80
N PRO A 40 -11.88 -0.95 -9.16
CA PRO A 40 -12.93 -1.81 -9.65
C PRO A 40 -12.48 -2.52 -10.94
N GLY A 41 -12.69 -3.83 -11.00
CA GLY A 41 -12.38 -4.70 -12.13
C GLY A 41 -10.93 -5.15 -12.24
N VAL A 42 -10.07 -4.79 -11.28
CA VAL A 42 -8.64 -5.13 -11.27
C VAL A 42 -8.26 -5.96 -10.05
N SER A 43 -8.85 -5.66 -8.89
CA SER A 43 -8.52 -6.30 -7.62
C SER A 43 -9.68 -7.12 -7.10
N LEU A 44 -9.53 -8.46 -7.13
CA LEU A 44 -10.49 -9.40 -6.58
C LEU A 44 -10.52 -9.35 -5.04
N GLY A 45 -11.65 -8.93 -4.46
CA GLY A 45 -11.87 -8.96 -3.02
C GLY A 45 -12.93 -7.99 -2.50
N TYR A 46 -12.99 -7.89 -1.17
CA TYR A 46 -13.76 -6.89 -0.43
C TYR A 46 -12.88 -5.73 0.03
N PHE A 47 -13.47 -4.55 0.04
CA PHE A 47 -12.84 -3.29 0.41
C PHE A 47 -13.78 -2.55 1.35
N ILE A 48 -13.32 -2.30 2.57
CA ILE A 48 -14.12 -1.70 3.64
C ILE A 48 -13.43 -0.43 4.10
N TRP A 49 -14.14 0.70 4.14
CA TRP A 49 -13.58 1.96 4.64
C TRP A 49 -14.65 2.88 5.22
N GLU A 50 -14.20 3.85 6.00
CA GLU A 50 -15.00 4.98 6.46
C GLU A 50 -14.62 6.21 5.65
N ASP A 51 -15.61 6.89 5.07
CA ASP A 51 -15.37 8.15 4.36
C ASP A 51 -15.26 9.35 5.32
N ASP A 52 -15.02 10.54 4.76
CA ASP A 52 -14.82 11.74 5.57
C ASP A 52 -16.11 12.20 6.28
N SER A 53 -17.28 11.68 5.90
CA SER A 53 -18.56 11.94 6.57
C SER A 53 -18.84 10.97 7.73
N GLY A 54 -18.03 9.92 7.89
CA GLY A 54 -18.24 8.86 8.87
C GLY A 54 -19.09 7.69 8.36
N LYS A 55 -19.46 7.70 7.08
CA LYS A 55 -20.24 6.62 6.47
C LYS A 55 -19.34 5.42 6.19
N ILE A 56 -19.84 4.23 6.53
CA ILE A 56 -19.11 2.97 6.30
C ILE A 56 -19.47 2.47 4.92
N ASN A 57 -18.45 2.15 4.13
CA ASN A 57 -18.55 1.67 2.77
C ASN A 57 -17.98 0.24 2.71
N ILE A 58 -18.70 -0.67 2.06
CA ILE A 58 -18.25 -2.01 1.71
C ILE A 58 -18.46 -2.18 0.21
N SER A 59 -17.37 -2.26 -0.54
CA SER A 59 -17.41 -2.60 -1.95
C SER A 59 -16.70 -3.91 -2.21
N TRP A 60 -17.14 -4.63 -3.23
CA TRP A 60 -16.47 -5.83 -3.73
C TRP A 60 -16.24 -5.73 -5.22
N SER A 61 -15.22 -6.44 -5.69
CA SER A 61 -14.85 -6.43 -7.09
C SER A 61 -14.29 -7.78 -7.52
N SER A 62 -14.51 -8.15 -8.79
CA SER A 62 -14.00 -9.35 -9.43
C SER A 62 -12.89 -9.03 -10.44
N ASP A 63 -12.06 -10.03 -10.77
CA ASP A 63 -11.06 -9.95 -11.86
C ASP A 63 -11.67 -10.29 -13.23
N ARG A 64 -12.94 -9.89 -13.47
CA ARG A 64 -13.76 -10.24 -14.65
C ARG A 64 -14.01 -11.73 -14.78
N LYS A 65 -14.09 -12.43 -13.66
CA LYS A 65 -14.60 -13.80 -13.60
C LYS A 65 -15.94 -13.79 -12.90
N LYS A 66 -16.78 -14.75 -13.27
CA LYS A 66 -18.02 -14.99 -12.54
C LYS A 66 -17.70 -15.45 -11.12
N ILE A 67 -18.06 -14.64 -10.13
CA ILE A 67 -17.74 -14.86 -8.71
C ILE A 67 -18.95 -14.46 -7.88
N ASN A 68 -19.30 -15.29 -6.90
CA ASN A 68 -20.35 -14.96 -5.95
C ASN A 68 -19.79 -14.28 -4.69
N PHE A 69 -20.35 -13.14 -4.33
CA PHE A 69 -20.03 -12.38 -3.12
C PHE A 69 -21.21 -12.45 -2.17
N THR A 70 -20.97 -13.02 -0.98
CA THR A 70 -21.99 -13.12 0.07
C THR A 70 -21.49 -12.47 1.34
N GLY A 71 -22.38 -11.77 2.04
CA GLY A 71 -22.02 -11.09 3.28
C GLY A 71 -23.17 -11.00 4.25
N SER A 72 -22.82 -10.99 5.54
CA SER A 72 -23.74 -10.73 6.63
C SER A 72 -23.10 -9.75 7.61
N LEU A 73 -23.84 -8.70 7.91
CA LEU A 73 -23.52 -7.71 8.92
C LEU A 73 -24.56 -7.78 10.02
N SER A 74 -24.12 -7.68 11.28
CA SER A 74 -25.01 -7.51 12.43
C SER A 74 -24.46 -6.48 13.39
N THR A 75 -25.33 -5.76 14.08
CA THR A 75 -24.96 -4.70 15.01
C THR A 75 -25.84 -4.75 16.25
N ASP A 76 -25.34 -4.23 17.38
CA ASP A 76 -26.15 -3.96 18.56
C ASP A 76 -26.93 -2.64 18.46
N GLY A 77 -26.48 -1.73 17.60
CA GLY A 77 -27.13 -0.46 17.26
C GLY A 77 -28.17 -0.58 16.15
N VAL A 78 -28.23 0.42 15.27
CA VAL A 78 -29.19 0.52 14.15
C VAL A 78 -28.49 0.91 12.85
N PHE A 79 -28.69 0.15 11.77
CA PHE A 79 -28.28 0.54 10.43
C PHE A 79 -29.22 1.60 9.85
N ASP A 80 -28.67 2.63 9.21
CA ASP A 80 -29.39 3.77 8.66
C ASP A 80 -28.78 4.22 7.32
N ASN A 81 -29.52 5.02 6.55
CA ASN A 81 -29.08 5.61 5.27
C ASN A 81 -28.36 4.64 4.33
N ILE A 82 -28.93 3.44 4.17
CA ILE A 82 -28.33 2.36 3.38
C ILE A 82 -28.50 2.67 1.89
N GLU A 83 -27.37 2.84 1.21
CA GLU A 83 -27.30 3.03 -0.23
C GLU A 83 -26.64 1.82 -0.89
N LYS A 84 -27.21 1.40 -2.02
CA LYS A 84 -26.67 0.33 -2.85
C LYS A 84 -26.02 0.95 -4.07
N SER A 85 -24.90 0.38 -4.51
CA SER A 85 -24.16 0.84 -5.68
C SER A 85 -23.95 -0.31 -6.65
N ALA A 86 -24.31 -0.08 -7.93
CA ALA A 86 -24.16 -1.00 -9.06
C ALA A 86 -25.01 -2.29 -9.07
N PHE A 87 -25.73 -2.60 -8.00
CA PHE A 87 -26.64 -3.76 -7.90
C PHE A 87 -27.54 -3.97 -9.14
N GLU A 88 -27.52 -5.19 -9.69
CA GLU A 88 -28.45 -5.63 -10.72
C GLU A 88 -29.73 -6.29 -10.16
N GLU A 89 -30.70 -6.58 -11.04
CA GLU A 89 -31.98 -7.21 -10.68
C GLU A 89 -31.84 -8.59 -10.02
N ASN A 90 -30.73 -9.31 -10.26
CA ASN A 90 -30.51 -10.65 -9.73
C ASN A 90 -29.89 -10.65 -8.34
N ASP A 91 -29.38 -9.51 -7.88
CA ASP A 91 -28.74 -9.38 -6.59
C ASP A 91 -29.76 -9.36 -5.46
N LYS A 92 -29.39 -10.00 -4.36
CA LYS A 92 -30.26 -10.09 -3.19
C LYS A 92 -29.64 -9.34 -2.04
N ILE A 93 -30.47 -8.52 -1.41
CA ILE A 93 -30.13 -7.86 -0.16
C ILE A 93 -31.34 -7.81 0.75
N ILE A 94 -31.16 -8.28 1.98
CA ILE A 94 -32.16 -8.26 3.03
C ILE A 94 -31.65 -7.31 4.10
N ILE A 95 -32.46 -6.31 4.41
CA ILE A 95 -32.14 -5.25 5.35
C ILE A 95 -33.14 -5.30 6.50
N SER A 96 -32.62 -5.25 7.71
CA SER A 96 -33.37 -5.01 8.94
C SER A 96 -32.63 -3.97 9.77
N GLU A 97 -33.25 -3.48 10.84
CA GLU A 97 -32.62 -2.48 11.72
C GLU A 97 -31.25 -2.91 12.25
N LYS A 98 -31.06 -4.21 12.52
CA LYS A 98 -29.85 -4.73 13.20
C LYS A 98 -29.04 -5.73 12.38
N ALA A 99 -29.53 -6.10 11.21
CA ALA A 99 -28.87 -7.08 10.36
C ALA A 99 -29.04 -6.72 8.88
N LEU A 100 -27.98 -6.92 8.12
CA LEU A 100 -27.95 -6.78 6.67
C LEU A 100 -27.30 -8.03 6.09
N THR A 101 -27.92 -8.64 5.09
CA THR A 101 -27.32 -9.77 4.36
C THR A 101 -27.42 -9.55 2.86
N PHE A 102 -26.41 -9.92 2.11
CA PHE A 102 -26.39 -9.82 0.65
C PHE A 102 -25.78 -11.06 -0.02
N ASP A 103 -26.21 -11.30 -1.26
CA ASP A 103 -25.78 -12.39 -2.16
C ASP A 103 -25.82 -11.82 -3.59
N CYS A 104 -24.64 -11.50 -4.12
CA CYS A 104 -24.45 -10.74 -5.36
C CYS A 104 -23.45 -11.46 -6.29
N ILE A 105 -23.73 -11.50 -7.59
CA ILE A 105 -22.91 -12.26 -8.55
C ILE A 105 -22.30 -11.31 -9.59
N LEU A 106 -21.02 -11.02 -9.42
CA LEU A 106 -20.22 -10.30 -10.42
C LEU A 106 -19.84 -11.23 -11.58
N ASN A 107 -19.64 -10.67 -12.77
CA ASN A 107 -19.25 -11.37 -13.99
C ASN A 107 -18.24 -10.57 -14.86
N GLU A 108 -18.24 -10.77 -16.18
CA GLU A 108 -17.32 -10.09 -17.11
C GLU A 108 -17.77 -8.68 -17.48
N ASP A 109 -19.09 -8.46 -17.51
CA ASP A 109 -19.73 -7.20 -17.90
C ASP A 109 -20.05 -6.31 -16.68
N ASP A 110 -20.14 -6.94 -15.51
CA ASP A 110 -20.25 -6.27 -14.20
C ASP A 110 -19.17 -6.84 -13.25
N PHE A 111 -18.32 -5.94 -12.74
CA PHE A 111 -17.14 -6.30 -11.98
C PHE A 111 -17.06 -5.57 -10.64
N THR A 112 -18.11 -4.89 -10.23
CA THR A 112 -18.11 -4.15 -8.96
C THR A 112 -19.50 -3.86 -8.42
N ASP A 113 -19.66 -4.05 -7.12
CA ASP A 113 -20.80 -3.52 -6.37
C ASP A 113 -20.34 -2.90 -5.05
N GLY A 114 -21.27 -2.27 -4.36
CA GLY A 114 -21.09 -1.99 -2.95
C GLY A 114 -22.35 -1.55 -2.23
N ILE A 115 -22.20 -1.45 -0.91
CA ILE A 115 -23.18 -0.91 0.00
C ILE A 115 -22.49 0.14 0.87
N SER A 116 -23.15 1.27 1.07
CA SER A 116 -22.75 2.25 2.08
C SER A 116 -23.87 2.46 3.08
N PHE A 117 -23.54 2.70 4.35
CA PHE A 117 -24.52 2.86 5.41
C PHE A 117 -23.95 3.66 6.57
N ASP A 118 -24.86 4.28 7.32
CA ASP A 118 -24.58 4.81 8.65
C ASP A 118 -24.97 3.76 9.70
N CYS A 119 -24.31 3.79 10.86
CA CYS A 119 -24.71 2.98 12.01
C CYS A 119 -24.76 3.85 13.25
N ARG A 120 -25.92 3.90 13.92
CA ARG A 120 -26.17 4.71 15.11
C ARG A 120 -26.21 3.83 16.36
N ASP A 121 -25.78 4.40 17.49
CA ASP A 121 -25.85 3.79 18.82
C ASP A 121 -25.28 2.36 18.92
N TYR A 122 -24.20 2.09 18.17
CA TYR A 122 -23.55 0.79 18.14
C TYR A 122 -22.26 0.77 18.97
N SER A 123 -21.98 -0.38 19.60
CA SER A 123 -20.65 -0.67 20.14
C SER A 123 -19.84 -1.54 19.19
N TYR A 124 -20.50 -2.32 18.34
CA TYR A 124 -19.85 -3.12 17.31
C TYR A 124 -20.73 -3.33 16.08
N ILE A 125 -20.07 -3.57 14.95
CA ILE A 125 -20.64 -4.16 13.75
C ILE A 125 -19.85 -5.43 13.49
N GLU A 126 -20.51 -6.57 13.59
CA GLU A 126 -19.94 -7.88 13.27
C GLU A 126 -20.14 -8.16 11.78
N ILE A 127 -19.05 -8.48 11.10
CA ILE A 127 -18.97 -8.62 9.66
C ILE A 127 -18.47 -10.03 9.35
N SER A 128 -19.17 -10.70 8.43
CA SER A 128 -18.79 -11.99 7.84
C SER A 128 -18.94 -11.88 6.33
N LEU A 129 -17.86 -12.13 5.60
CA LEU A 129 -17.78 -11.96 4.15
C LEU A 129 -17.19 -13.21 3.50
N LYS A 130 -17.75 -13.62 2.37
CA LYS A 130 -17.37 -14.85 1.67
C LYS A 130 -17.37 -14.65 0.16
N ILE A 131 -16.35 -15.24 -0.47
CA ILE A 131 -16.17 -15.29 -1.92
C ILE A 131 -16.35 -16.74 -2.34
N ASP A 132 -17.30 -17.01 -3.23
CA ASP A 132 -17.70 -18.36 -3.65
C ASP A 132 -17.97 -19.31 -2.46
N GLY A 133 -18.60 -18.76 -1.41
CA GLY A 133 -18.94 -19.48 -0.17
C GLY A 133 -17.79 -19.69 0.81
N ASN A 134 -16.56 -19.28 0.48
CA ASN A 134 -15.38 -19.43 1.32
C ASN A 134 -14.96 -18.10 1.96
N ALA A 135 -14.50 -18.14 3.21
CA ALA A 135 -13.88 -16.99 3.86
C ALA A 135 -12.41 -16.88 3.41
N ASP A 136 -12.12 -15.94 2.51
CA ASP A 136 -10.74 -15.63 2.09
C ASP A 136 -10.30 -14.30 2.71
N LEU A 137 -9.73 -14.38 3.92
CA LEU A 137 -9.33 -13.20 4.71
C LEU A 137 -8.32 -12.31 3.97
N ASN A 138 -7.44 -12.92 3.16
CA ASN A 138 -6.43 -12.21 2.39
C ASN A 138 -7.04 -11.34 1.27
N ARG A 139 -8.30 -11.58 0.93
CA ARG A 139 -9.08 -10.80 -0.05
C ARG A 139 -10.01 -9.79 0.61
N ILE A 140 -9.96 -9.64 1.93
CA ILE A 140 -10.70 -8.60 2.65
C ILE A 140 -9.70 -7.51 3.05
N ASN A 141 -9.94 -6.28 2.61
CA ASN A 141 -9.10 -5.12 2.88
C ASN A 141 -9.88 -4.09 3.71
N ILE A 142 -9.40 -3.77 4.92
CA ILE A 142 -10.10 -2.88 5.86
C ILE A 142 -9.28 -1.61 6.08
N GLY A 143 -9.80 -0.46 5.67
CA GLY A 143 -9.23 0.88 5.85
C GLY A 143 -7.96 1.17 5.05
N LYS A 144 -7.12 0.16 4.79
CA LYS A 144 -5.87 0.25 4.04
C LYS A 144 -5.67 -1.01 3.19
N PHE A 145 -4.88 -0.89 2.12
CA PHE A 145 -4.45 -2.02 1.29
C PHE A 145 -3.67 -3.05 2.12
N LEU A 146 -3.96 -4.35 1.93
CA LEU A 146 -3.35 -5.48 2.66
C LEU A 146 -3.57 -5.46 4.17
N ASN A 147 -4.64 -4.81 4.64
CA ASN A 147 -5.05 -4.88 6.03
C ASN A 147 -6.24 -5.83 6.18
N SER A 148 -5.93 -7.11 6.40
CA SER A 148 -6.91 -8.19 6.49
C SER A 148 -7.38 -8.45 7.92
N PRO A 149 -8.63 -8.88 8.12
CA PRO A 149 -9.09 -9.33 9.42
C PRO A 149 -8.37 -10.60 9.85
N GLY A 150 -8.17 -10.78 11.16
CA GLY A 150 -7.52 -11.98 11.71
C GLY A 150 -8.44 -13.20 11.85
N LYS A 151 -9.75 -13.05 11.61
CA LYS A 151 -10.78 -14.07 11.76
C LYS A 151 -11.91 -13.84 10.75
N ASP A 152 -12.58 -14.92 10.35
CA ASP A 152 -13.71 -14.93 9.41
C ASP A 152 -14.84 -13.99 9.84
N ASN A 153 -15.21 -14.05 11.12
CA ASN A 153 -16.11 -13.10 11.73
C ASN A 153 -15.27 -12.09 12.53
N PHE A 154 -15.34 -10.83 12.13
CA PHE A 154 -14.61 -9.75 12.78
C PHE A 154 -15.55 -8.61 13.13
N ARG A 155 -15.15 -7.81 14.12
CA ARG A 155 -15.93 -6.67 14.60
C ARG A 155 -15.19 -5.37 14.35
N ILE A 156 -15.93 -4.37 13.89
CA ILE A 156 -15.49 -2.98 13.86
C ILE A 156 -16.34 -2.19 14.88
N GLY A 157 -15.70 -1.33 15.65
CA GLY A 157 -16.38 -0.45 16.61
C GLY A 157 -16.23 1.02 16.21
N PRO A 158 -16.86 1.94 16.96
CA PRO A 158 -16.69 3.36 16.75
C PRO A 158 -15.20 3.76 16.79
N GLY A 159 -14.73 4.52 15.79
CA GLY A 159 -13.35 4.98 15.71
C GLY A 159 -12.33 3.96 15.15
N TYR A 160 -12.76 2.74 14.81
CA TYR A 160 -11.88 1.68 14.31
C TYR A 160 -10.98 2.13 13.14
N PHE A 161 -11.54 2.86 12.16
CA PHE A 161 -10.78 3.34 11.00
C PHE A 161 -9.82 4.49 11.34
N LYS A 162 -10.10 5.29 12.38
CA LYS A 162 -9.18 6.30 12.88
C LYS A 162 -7.95 5.65 13.49
N ASP A 163 -8.15 4.59 14.28
CA ASP A 163 -7.05 3.82 14.87
C ASP A 163 -6.17 3.18 13.79
N LEU A 164 -6.78 2.62 12.75
CA LEU A 164 -6.04 2.07 11.61
C LEU A 164 -5.16 3.11 10.91
N LYS A 165 -5.60 4.38 10.78
CA LYS A 165 -4.79 5.46 10.19
C LYS A 165 -3.50 5.69 10.98
N THR A 166 -3.50 5.47 12.29
CA THR A 166 -2.33 5.69 13.17
C THR A 166 -1.28 4.57 13.14
N VAL A 167 -1.62 3.37 12.66
CA VAL A 167 -0.65 2.25 12.57
C VAL A 167 0.34 2.50 11.41
N PRO A 168 1.67 2.51 11.67
CA PRO A 168 2.66 2.71 10.62
C PRO A 168 2.62 1.61 9.56
N TRP A 169 2.66 1.99 8.28
CA TRP A 169 2.50 1.08 7.13
C TRP A 169 3.48 -0.11 7.13
N PHE A 170 4.69 0.08 7.63
CA PHE A 170 5.73 -0.94 7.67
C PHE A 170 5.48 -2.04 8.70
N ARG A 171 4.40 -1.98 9.51
CA ARG A 171 4.00 -3.05 10.45
C ARG A 171 3.16 -4.16 9.82
N ASN A 172 2.53 -3.91 8.67
CA ASN A 172 1.66 -4.89 7.99
C ASN A 172 2.11 -5.23 6.55
N HIS A 173 3.26 -4.72 6.10
CA HIS A 173 3.85 -5.06 4.79
C HIS A 173 4.24 -6.56 4.69
N PRO A 174 4.14 -7.23 3.52
CA PRO A 174 4.66 -8.59 3.33
C PRO A 174 6.17 -8.72 3.56
N PHE A 175 6.90 -7.60 3.64
CA PHE A 175 8.31 -7.53 3.99
C PHE A 175 8.54 -7.00 5.42
N VAL A 176 7.52 -6.97 6.28
CA VAL A 176 7.65 -6.50 7.68
C VAL A 176 8.77 -7.22 8.39
N GLU A 177 8.81 -8.55 8.31
CA GLU A 177 9.88 -9.30 8.96
C GLU A 177 11.25 -8.98 8.36
N PHE A 178 11.30 -8.78 7.05
CA PHE A 178 12.52 -8.38 6.36
C PHE A 178 12.98 -6.99 6.82
N PHE A 179 12.09 -5.98 6.82
CA PHE A 179 12.38 -4.63 7.29
C PHE A 179 12.67 -4.59 8.79
N LYS A 180 12.01 -5.41 9.60
CA LYS A 180 12.28 -5.57 11.04
C LYS A 180 13.65 -6.19 11.27
N LYS A 181 14.02 -7.23 10.51
CA LYS A 181 15.37 -7.84 10.55
C LYS A 181 16.43 -6.86 10.05
N LEU A 182 16.13 -6.09 9.01
CA LEU A 182 16.98 -5.01 8.51
C LEU A 182 17.23 -4.02 9.65
N TYR A 183 16.17 -3.41 10.16
CA TYR A 183 16.23 -2.37 11.18
C TYR A 183 16.84 -2.85 12.50
N SER A 184 16.55 -4.09 12.90
CA SER A 184 17.06 -4.67 14.15
C SER A 184 18.55 -5.03 14.09
N ASN A 185 19.11 -5.26 12.91
CA ASN A 185 20.50 -5.64 12.75
C ASN A 185 21.27 -4.60 11.92
N LYS A 186 22.03 -3.75 12.61
CA LYS A 186 22.84 -2.69 12.01
C LYS A 186 23.79 -3.19 10.91
N TYR A 187 24.38 -4.38 11.10
CA TYR A 187 25.29 -4.96 10.11
C TYR A 187 24.53 -5.44 8.86
N LEU A 188 23.32 -5.99 9.05
CA LEU A 188 22.45 -6.41 7.95
C LEU A 188 21.97 -5.20 7.13
N THR A 189 21.52 -4.13 7.80
CA THR A 189 21.15 -2.87 7.13
C THR A 189 22.33 -2.29 6.34
N PHE A 190 23.50 -2.20 6.95
CA PHE A 190 24.70 -1.69 6.31
C PHE A 190 25.08 -2.51 5.07
N PHE A 191 25.11 -3.84 5.20
CA PHE A 191 25.39 -4.74 4.08
C PHE A 191 24.41 -4.54 2.93
N TYR A 192 23.12 -4.35 3.24
CA TYR A 192 22.09 -4.17 2.22
C TYR A 192 22.20 -2.83 1.49
N ILE A 193 22.48 -1.74 2.22
CA ILE A 193 22.71 -0.41 1.63
C ILE A 193 23.95 -0.44 0.72
N PHE A 194 25.04 -1.06 1.19
CA PHE A 194 26.25 -1.24 0.39
C PHE A 194 25.95 -2.01 -0.90
N LEU A 195 25.24 -3.14 -0.82
CA LEU A 195 24.92 -3.98 -1.98
C LEU A 195 24.03 -3.24 -2.99
N LEU A 196 23.05 -2.47 -2.51
CA LEU A 196 22.22 -1.61 -3.36
C LEU A 196 23.04 -0.49 -4.03
N GLY A 197 24.00 0.08 -3.31
CA GLY A 197 24.97 1.03 -3.85
C GLY A 197 25.84 0.44 -4.95
N VAL A 198 26.35 -0.79 -4.76
CA VAL A 198 27.13 -1.53 -5.78
C VAL A 198 26.29 -1.77 -7.04
N VAL A 199 25.04 -2.22 -6.89
CA VAL A 199 24.12 -2.44 -8.02
C VAL A 199 23.88 -1.13 -8.79
N LEU A 200 23.67 -0.01 -8.09
CA LEU A 200 23.52 1.31 -8.71
C LEU A 200 24.77 1.72 -9.48
N ILE A 201 25.97 1.54 -8.91
CA ILE A 201 27.23 1.84 -9.59
C ILE A 201 27.39 0.97 -10.84
N GLU A 202 27.00 -0.30 -10.78
CA GLU A 202 27.13 -1.22 -11.92
C GLU A 202 26.12 -0.92 -13.02
N ILE A 203 24.87 -0.56 -12.69
CA ILE A 203 23.90 -0.03 -13.65
C ILE A 203 24.46 1.23 -14.31
N LEU A 204 25.04 2.16 -13.55
CA LEU A 204 25.67 3.37 -14.09
C LEU A 204 26.88 3.03 -14.98
N ARG A 205 27.69 2.03 -14.61
CA ARG A 205 28.81 1.50 -15.39
C ARG A 205 28.36 1.05 -16.77
N ILE A 206 27.33 0.20 -16.82
CA ILE A 206 26.82 -0.40 -18.06
C ILE A 206 26.12 0.66 -18.92
N THR A 207 25.30 1.51 -18.33
CA THR A 207 24.47 2.49 -19.05
C THR A 207 25.24 3.72 -19.53
N LYS A 208 26.25 4.20 -18.78
CA LYS A 208 26.86 5.53 -19.00
C LYS A 208 28.36 5.51 -19.31
N PHE A 209 29.13 4.57 -18.76
CA PHE A 209 30.60 4.60 -18.87
C PHE A 209 31.16 3.83 -20.08
N ARG A 210 30.30 3.27 -20.93
CA ARG A 210 30.69 2.49 -22.12
C ARG A 210 31.59 3.23 -23.13
N PRO A 211 31.50 4.57 -23.36
CA PRO A 211 32.35 5.26 -24.35
C PRO A 211 33.47 6.17 -23.79
N VAL A 212 33.66 6.32 -22.47
CA VAL A 212 34.57 7.34 -21.90
C VAL A 212 36.03 6.85 -21.85
N LYS A 213 37.02 7.68 -22.22
CA LYS A 213 38.47 7.31 -22.25
C LYS A 213 39.13 7.04 -20.88
N ARG A 214 38.52 7.43 -19.75
CA ARG A 214 39.05 7.26 -18.37
C ARG A 214 38.11 6.44 -17.47
N LYS A 215 37.65 5.28 -17.95
CA LYS A 215 36.64 4.44 -17.27
C LYS A 215 37.05 3.98 -15.87
N GLY A 216 38.30 3.57 -15.70
CA GLY A 216 38.79 3.01 -14.44
C GLY A 216 38.73 4.02 -13.29
N LEU A 217 39.17 5.26 -13.54
CA LEU A 217 39.22 6.30 -12.52
C LEU A 217 37.81 6.72 -12.05
N SER A 218 36.84 6.84 -12.96
CA SER A 218 35.46 7.24 -12.59
C SER A 218 34.71 6.16 -11.83
N ILE A 219 34.98 4.89 -12.14
CA ILE A 219 34.40 3.75 -11.42
C ILE A 219 35.02 3.68 -10.02
N PHE A 220 36.35 3.80 -9.92
CA PHE A 220 37.07 3.82 -8.65
C PHE A 220 36.59 4.95 -7.72
N ILE A 221 36.41 6.16 -8.25
CA ILE A 221 35.89 7.29 -7.47
C ILE A 221 34.45 7.01 -6.99
N SER A 222 33.59 6.41 -7.83
CA SER A 222 32.22 6.06 -7.44
C SER A 222 32.18 5.08 -6.26
N TYR A 223 33.06 4.07 -6.26
CA TYR A 223 33.16 3.12 -5.16
C TYR A 223 33.75 3.75 -3.88
N ILE A 224 34.72 4.67 -4.01
CA ILE A 224 35.22 5.45 -2.85
C ILE A 224 34.09 6.29 -2.24
N VAL A 225 33.30 6.97 -3.06
CA VAL A 225 32.18 7.79 -2.58
C VAL A 225 31.14 6.92 -1.88
N LEU A 226 30.82 5.74 -2.41
CA LEU A 226 29.93 4.78 -1.75
C LEU A 226 30.46 4.37 -0.37
N LEU A 227 31.74 3.99 -0.27
CA LEU A 227 32.36 3.63 1.00
C LEU A 227 32.32 4.76 2.03
N ILE A 228 32.50 6.02 1.60
CA ILE A 228 32.40 7.20 2.48
C ILE A 228 30.96 7.40 2.96
N ILE A 229 29.97 7.26 2.08
CA ILE A 229 28.55 7.37 2.42
C ILE A 229 28.16 6.28 3.42
N ASP A 230 28.56 5.03 3.15
CA ASP A 230 28.27 3.89 4.00
C ASP A 230 28.94 4.05 5.38
N PHE A 231 30.21 4.45 5.41
CA PHE A 231 30.92 4.74 6.67
C PHE A 231 30.23 5.85 7.47
N GLY A 232 29.82 6.94 6.80
CA GLY A 232 29.06 8.02 7.43
C GLY A 232 27.73 7.56 8.01
N PHE A 233 27.01 6.68 7.30
CA PHE A 233 25.76 6.09 7.78
C PHE A 233 25.99 5.18 8.98
N LEU A 234 27.09 4.42 9.01
CA LEU A 234 27.47 3.57 10.12
C LEU A 234 27.81 4.40 11.38
N VAL A 235 28.58 5.48 11.22
CA VAL A 235 28.88 6.43 12.31
C VAL A 235 27.61 7.11 12.82
N PHE A 236 26.71 7.51 11.92
CA PHE A 236 25.42 8.09 12.30
C PHE A 236 24.55 7.10 13.09
N LEU A 237 24.44 5.85 12.63
CA LEU A 237 23.72 4.80 13.35
C LEU A 237 24.35 4.47 14.71
N TRP A 238 25.67 4.60 14.83
CA TRP A 238 26.37 4.44 16.10
C TRP A 238 26.01 5.56 17.09
N TYR A 239 26.05 6.81 16.62
CA TYR A 239 25.71 8.01 17.40
C TYR A 239 24.25 8.02 17.87
N VAL A 240 23.30 7.72 16.98
CA VAL A 240 21.85 7.74 17.31
C VAL A 240 21.45 6.66 18.31
N ASN A 241 22.15 5.53 18.33
CA ASN A 241 21.86 4.42 19.24
C ASN A 241 22.60 4.49 20.59
N GLY A 242 23.28 5.61 20.88
CA GLY A 242 23.79 5.92 22.22
C GLY A 242 24.97 5.06 22.69
N TYR A 243 26.03 4.98 21.87
CA TYR A 243 27.35 4.48 22.28
C TYR A 243 28.41 5.55 22.06
#